data_AF-A0ABD5SJ30-F1
#
_entry.id   AF-A0ABD5SJ30-F1
#
_cell.length_a   1.000
_cell.length_b   1.000
_cell.length_c   1.000
_cell.angle_alpha   90.00
_cell.angle_beta   90.00
_cell.angle_gamma   90.00
#
_symmetry.space_group_name_H-M   'P 1'
#
loop_
_entity.id
_entity.type
_entity.pdbx_description
1 polymer ?
#
loop_
_entity_poly.entity_id
_entity_poly.type
_entity_poly.pdbx_seq_one_letter_code
_entity_poly.pdbx_strand_id
1 'polypeptide(L)'
;MAALVCKPRSSYDFGGVWPAVSSSLAAMKRRLNWLWRLFATGLSFTLFGLGGLLLPFYALPWLLATPKGIKRECKARWIVHINFRFFMNMMRALGILHYYVEDIDRLRQPGQLVLANHPSLIDVVLLISLLPQADCVVK
;
A
#
# COMPACT_ATOMS: atom_id res chain seq x y z
N MET A 1 15.31 -12.02 -6.88
CA MET A 1 15.90 -11.35 -5.70
C MET A 1 15.84 -9.86 -5.98
N ALA A 2 14.73 -9.21 -5.60
CA ALA A 2 14.46 -7.82 -5.97
C ALA A 2 15.19 -6.90 -4.97
N ALA A 3 16.13 -6.11 -5.48
CA ALA A 3 16.87 -5.15 -4.69
C ALA A 3 16.04 -3.87 -4.53
N LEU A 4 15.52 -3.63 -3.32
CA LEU A 4 14.98 -2.32 -2.95
C LEU A 4 16.16 -1.37 -2.73
N VAL A 5 16.58 -0.68 -3.79
CA VAL A 5 17.57 0.39 -3.69
C VAL A 5 16.90 1.63 -3.10
N CYS A 6 17.12 1.85 -1.81
CA CYS A 6 16.86 3.14 -1.18
C CYS A 6 17.93 4.13 -1.65
N LYS A 7 17.58 5.03 -2.58
CA LYS A 7 18.46 6.14 -2.96
C LYS A 7 18.32 7.25 -1.91
N PRO A 8 19.34 7.54 -1.09
CA PRO A 8 19.30 8.71 -0.21
C PRO A 8 19.31 9.97 -1.08
N ARG A 9 18.35 10.87 -0.87
CA ARG A 9 18.34 12.19 -1.50
C ARG A 9 19.30 13.11 -0.75
N SER A 10 20.60 12.97 -1.00
CA SER A 10 21.62 13.92 -0.55
C SER A 10 22.40 14.44 -1.76
N SER A 11 22.01 15.62 -2.22
CA SER A 11 22.80 16.47 -3.12
C SER A 11 22.39 17.92 -2.87
N TYR A 12 22.94 18.51 -1.81
CA TYR A 12 23.00 19.95 -1.63
C TYR A 12 24.38 20.28 -1.07
N ASP A 13 25.40 20.11 -1.91
CA ASP A 13 26.57 20.98 -1.86
C ASP A 13 26.26 22.17 -2.77
N PHE A 14 26.26 23.37 -2.20
CA PHE A 14 26.91 24.55 -2.78
C PHE A 14 26.93 25.66 -1.72
N GLY A 15 28.14 26.09 -1.38
CA GLY A 15 28.35 27.30 -0.60
C GLY A 15 27.83 28.54 -1.32
N GLY A 16 27.54 29.58 -0.54
CA GLY A 16 27.19 30.91 -1.04
C GLY A 16 25.89 31.44 -0.46
N VAL A 17 26.02 32.29 0.57
CA VAL A 17 25.06 33.35 0.94
C VAL A 17 23.63 32.89 1.25
N TRP A 18 23.36 32.58 2.53
CA TRP A 18 21.98 32.54 3.03
C TRP A 18 21.55 33.96 3.45
N PRO A 19 20.60 34.63 2.76
CA PRO A 19 19.91 35.76 3.38
C PRO A 19 19.02 35.19 4.50
N ALA A 20 19.17 35.74 5.71
CA ALA A 20 18.46 35.36 6.92
C ALA A 20 16.96 35.77 6.92
N VAL A 21 16.24 35.50 5.84
CA VAL A 21 14.84 35.91 5.66
C VAL A 21 14.00 34.73 5.15
N SER A 22 13.27 34.07 6.06
CA SER A 22 12.11 33.14 5.89
C SER A 22 12.14 31.84 6.73
N SER A 23 12.81 31.83 7.87
CA SER A 23 12.86 30.68 8.81
C SER A 23 11.48 30.24 9.34
N SER A 24 10.55 31.18 9.57
CA SER A 24 9.20 30.92 10.08
C SER A 24 8.24 30.32 9.05
N LEU A 25 8.23 30.80 7.81
CA LEU A 25 7.41 30.22 6.72
C LEU A 25 7.88 28.81 6.32
N ALA A 26 9.21 28.59 6.26
CA ALA A 26 9.77 27.27 6.01
C ALA A 26 9.48 26.29 7.15
N ALA A 27 9.56 26.73 8.41
CA ALA A 27 9.19 25.91 9.57
C ALA A 27 7.68 25.58 9.61
N MET A 28 6.82 26.54 9.26
CA MET A 28 5.37 26.36 9.22
C MET A 28 4.95 25.38 8.11
N LYS A 29 5.53 25.50 6.90
CA LYS A 29 5.32 24.53 5.81
C LYS A 29 5.79 23.13 6.19
N ARG A 30 6.93 22.99 6.89
CA ARG A 30 7.41 21.68 7.39
C ARG A 30 6.44 21.06 8.41
N ARG A 31 5.95 21.85 9.37
CA ARG A 31 4.97 21.40 10.37
C ARG A 31 3.64 21.02 9.73
N LEU A 32 3.16 21.81 8.77
CA LEU A 32 1.93 21.52 8.03
C LEU A 32 2.06 20.23 7.22
N ASN A 33 3.19 20.03 6.52
CA ASN A 33 3.45 18.78 5.81
C ASN A 33 3.53 17.58 6.76
N TRP A 34 4.13 17.75 7.94
CA TRP A 34 4.21 16.69 8.93
C TRP A 34 2.83 16.33 9.50
N LEU A 35 2.02 17.33 9.88
CA LEU A 35 0.64 17.15 10.33
C LEU A 35 -0.25 16.54 9.24
N TRP A 36 -0.09 16.99 7.99
CA TRP A 36 -0.80 16.43 6.84
C TRP A 36 -0.46 14.94 6.67
N ARG A 37 0.82 14.57 6.72
CA ARG A 37 1.24 13.17 6.61
C ARG A 37 0.75 12.33 7.80
N LEU A 38 0.74 12.89 9.01
CA LEU A 38 0.20 12.23 10.20
C LEU A 38 -1.29 11.95 10.05
N PHE A 39 -2.06 12.97 9.64
CA PHE A 39 -3.49 12.86 9.40
C PHE A 39 -3.80 11.87 8.27
N ALA A 40 -3.09 11.96 7.14
CA ALA A 40 -3.26 11.07 6.00
C ALA A 40 -2.97 9.60 6.37
N THR A 41 -1.92 9.36 7.17
CA THR A 41 -1.58 8.02 7.67
C THR A 41 -2.66 7.51 8.63
N GLY A 42 -3.09 8.34 9.59
CA GLY A 42 -4.16 8.00 10.53
C GLY A 42 -5.46 7.64 9.81
N LEU A 43 -5.89 8.49 8.87
CA LEU A 43 -7.07 8.25 8.03
C LEU A 43 -6.95 6.93 7.26
N SER A 44 -5.77 6.61 6.74
CA SER A 44 -5.54 5.35 6.01
C SER A 44 -5.68 4.13 6.92
N PHE A 45 -5.13 4.16 8.13
CA PHE A 45 -5.30 3.07 9.09
C PHE A 45 -6.77 2.92 9.53
N THR A 46 -7.48 4.03 9.74
CA THR A 46 -8.91 4.00 10.07
C THR A 46 -9.74 3.39 8.94
N LEU A 47 -9.52 3.84 7.70
CA LEU A 47 -10.21 3.31 6.51
C LEU A 47 -9.86 1.84 6.27
N PHE A 48 -8.61 1.44 6.51
CA PHE A 48 -8.20 0.04 6.40
C PHE A 48 -8.90 -0.83 7.45
N GLY A 49 -8.89 -0.43 8.71
CA GLY A 49 -9.55 -1.16 9.79
C GLY A 49 -11.06 -1.25 9.58
N LEU A 50 -11.69 -0.15 9.18
CA LEU A 50 -13.12 -0.12 8.86
C LEU A 50 -13.44 -0.97 7.63
N GLY A 51 -12.64 -0.88 6.58
CA GLY A 51 -12.76 -1.72 5.39
C GLY A 51 -12.63 -3.20 5.72
N GLY A 52 -11.65 -3.59 6.55
CA GLY A 52 -11.49 -4.97 7.01
C GLY A 52 -12.66 -5.49 7.86
N LEU A 53 -13.36 -4.60 8.57
CA LEU A 53 -14.56 -4.94 9.35
C LEU A 53 -15.81 -5.05 8.47
N LEU A 54 -15.99 -4.13 7.53
CA LEU A 54 -17.16 -4.06 6.64
C LEU A 54 -17.09 -5.13 5.52
N LEU A 55 -15.90 -5.45 5.03
CA LEU A 55 -15.70 -6.40 3.93
C LEU A 55 -16.33 -7.77 4.21
N PRO A 56 -16.10 -8.46 5.35
CA PRO A 56 -16.79 -9.72 5.63
C PRO A 56 -18.30 -9.54 5.77
N PHE A 57 -18.78 -8.42 6.30
CA PHE A 57 -20.21 -8.15 6.45
C PHE A 57 -20.94 -8.13 5.09
N TYR A 58 -20.35 -7.54 4.06
CA TYR A 58 -20.94 -7.51 2.70
C TYR A 58 -20.49 -8.68 1.81
N ALA A 59 -19.24 -9.15 1.94
CA ALA A 59 -18.70 -10.20 1.09
C ALA A 59 -19.21 -11.59 1.49
N LEU A 60 -19.35 -11.89 2.79
CA LEU A 60 -19.84 -13.21 3.25
C LEU A 60 -21.24 -13.56 2.74
N PRO A 61 -22.28 -12.70 2.83
CA PRO A 61 -23.60 -13.07 2.31
C PRO A 61 -23.56 -13.37 0.81
N TRP A 62 -22.82 -12.56 0.04
CA TRP A 62 -22.60 -12.80 -1.39
C TRP A 62 -21.83 -14.10 -1.67
N LEU A 63 -20.86 -14.43 -0.83
CA LEU A 63 -20.06 -15.64 -0.95
C LEU A 63 -20.84 -16.90 -0.53
N LEU A 64 -21.71 -16.80 0.47
CA LEU A 64 -22.57 -17.89 0.96
C LEU A 64 -23.67 -18.23 -0.04
N ALA A 65 -24.14 -17.25 -0.81
CA ALA A 65 -25.05 -17.47 -1.94
C ALA A 65 -24.37 -18.20 -3.13
N THR A 66 -23.04 -18.30 -3.15
CA THR A 66 -22.31 -19.04 -4.19
C THR A 66 -22.04 -20.49 -3.74
N PRO A 67 -22.23 -21.50 -4.61
CA PRO A 67 -21.91 -22.90 -4.30
C PRO A 67 -20.47 -23.08 -3.79
N LYS A 68 -20.30 -23.95 -2.80
CA LYS A 68 -18.96 -24.29 -2.26
C LYS A 68 -18.11 -24.92 -3.37
N GLY A 69 -16.85 -24.48 -3.48
CA GLY A 69 -15.87 -24.98 -4.44
C GLY A 69 -14.83 -23.92 -4.82
N ILE A 70 -13.91 -24.29 -5.72
CA ILE A 70 -12.78 -23.45 -6.16
C ILE A 70 -13.26 -22.07 -6.67
N LYS A 71 -14.43 -22.02 -7.32
CA LYS A 71 -15.03 -20.77 -7.81
C LYS A 71 -15.36 -19.77 -6.68
N ARG A 72 -15.73 -20.27 -5.50
CA ARG A 72 -16.04 -19.44 -4.32
C ARG A 72 -14.78 -18.80 -3.75
N GLU A 73 -13.71 -19.58 -3.64
CA GLU A 73 -12.40 -19.11 -3.17
C GLU A 73 -11.79 -18.09 -4.13
N CYS A 74 -11.85 -18.37 -5.45
CA CYS A 74 -11.42 -17.41 -6.47
C CYS A 74 -12.20 -16.09 -6.39
N LYS A 75 -13.53 -16.14 -6.19
CA LYS A 75 -14.33 -14.92 -5.99
C LYS A 75 -13.94 -14.18 -4.72
N ALA A 76 -13.71 -14.89 -3.61
CA ALA A 76 -13.29 -14.29 -2.35
C ALA A 76 -11.95 -13.55 -2.51
N ARG A 77 -10.95 -14.23 -3.07
CA ARG A 77 -9.63 -13.65 -3.38
C ARG A 77 -9.75 -12.44 -4.29
N TRP A 78 -10.63 -12.50 -5.30
CA TRP A 78 -10.84 -11.39 -6.22
C TRP A 78 -11.50 -10.17 -5.55
N ILE A 79 -12.48 -10.37 -4.66
CA ILE A 79 -13.08 -9.29 -3.86
C ILE A 79 -12.01 -8.62 -2.99
N VAL A 80 -11.19 -9.41 -2.30
CA VAL A 80 -10.10 -8.88 -1.47
C VAL A 80 -9.06 -8.13 -2.33
N HIS A 81 -8.68 -8.68 -3.48
CA HIS A 81 -7.78 -8.05 -4.44
C HIS A 81 -8.27 -6.65 -4.86
N ILE A 82 -9.56 -6.53 -5.23
CA ILE A 82 -10.12 -5.24 -5.63
C ILE A 82 -10.11 -4.24 -4.48
N ASN A 83 -10.50 -4.66 -3.28
CA ASN A 83 -10.52 -3.78 -2.11
C ASN A 83 -9.12 -3.27 -1.78
N PHE A 84 -8.12 -4.16 -1.77
CA PHE A 84 -6.73 -3.76 -1.52
C PHE A 84 -6.14 -2.94 -2.65
N ARG A 85 -6.50 -3.19 -3.90
CA ARG A 85 -6.12 -2.34 -5.03
C ARG A 85 -6.70 -0.93 -4.92
N PHE A 86 -7.97 -0.81 -4.51
CA PHE A 86 -8.58 0.49 -4.23
C PHE A 86 -7.85 1.21 -3.09
N PHE A 87 -7.59 0.51 -1.99
CA PHE A 87 -6.88 1.06 -0.83
C PHE A 87 -5.46 1.54 -1.19
N MET A 88 -4.69 0.74 -1.92
CA MET A 88 -3.35 1.11 -2.39
C MET A 88 -3.36 2.31 -3.33
N ASN A 89 -4.36 2.41 -4.22
CA ASN A 89 -4.54 3.57 -5.09
C ASN A 89 -4.89 4.83 -4.29
N MET A 90 -5.75 4.71 -3.27
CA MET A 90 -6.09 5.81 -2.37
C MET A 90 -4.85 6.30 -1.60
N MET A 91 -4.05 5.39 -1.03
CA MET A 91 -2.80 5.74 -0.34
C MET A 91 -1.78 6.42 -1.26
N ARG A 92 -1.70 5.97 -2.52
CA ARG A 92 -0.87 6.61 -3.54
C ARG A 92 -1.37 8.01 -3.91
N ALA A 93 -2.68 8.19 -4.05
CA ALA A 93 -3.31 9.48 -4.33
C ALA A 93 -3.12 10.48 -3.18
N LEU A 94 -3.15 9.99 -1.94
CA LEU A 94 -2.88 10.79 -0.73
C LEU A 94 -1.38 11.12 -0.55
N GLY A 95 -0.49 10.58 -1.39
CA GLY A 95 0.96 10.81 -1.31
C GLY A 95 1.63 10.16 -0.10
N ILE A 96 0.98 9.17 0.53
CA ILE A 96 1.46 8.51 1.74
C ILE A 96 2.55 7.50 1.39
N LEU A 97 2.33 6.75 0.31
CA LEU A 97 3.19 5.68 -0.16
C LEU A 97 3.49 5.85 -1.66
N HIS A 98 4.77 5.85 -2.00
CA HIS A 98 5.24 5.66 -3.37
C HIS A 98 5.89 4.28 -3.46
N TYR A 99 5.37 3.42 -4.32
CA TYR A 99 5.93 2.11 -4.61
C TYR A 99 6.24 1.99 -6.10
N TYR A 100 7.33 1.29 -6.42
CA TYR A 100 7.75 0.95 -7.77
C TYR A 100 7.85 -0.57 -7.87
N VAL A 101 7.30 -1.13 -8.94
CA VAL A 101 7.33 -2.58 -9.20
C VAL A 101 8.13 -2.78 -10.47
N GLU A 102 9.26 -3.45 -10.34
CA GLU A 102 10.04 -3.93 -11.48
C GLU A 102 9.43 -5.24 -11.99
N ASP A 103 9.37 -5.42 -13.31
CA ASP A 103 8.91 -6.63 -13.98
C ASP A 103 7.56 -7.19 -13.50
N ILE A 104 6.51 -6.36 -13.54
CA ILE A 104 5.15 -6.78 -13.15
C ILE A 104 4.63 -7.99 -13.93
N ASP A 105 5.10 -8.16 -15.18
CA ASP A 105 4.72 -9.27 -16.05
C ASP A 105 5.30 -10.61 -15.57
N ARG A 106 6.50 -10.58 -14.98
CA ARG A 106 7.07 -11.77 -14.34
C ARG A 106 6.26 -12.14 -13.11
N LEU A 107 5.87 -11.15 -12.31
CA LEU A 107 5.15 -11.37 -11.04
C LEU A 107 3.74 -11.95 -11.24
N ARG A 108 3.11 -11.72 -12.39
CA ARG A 108 1.75 -12.21 -12.70
C ARG A 108 1.70 -13.62 -13.26
N GLN A 109 2.84 -14.30 -13.41
CA GLN A 109 2.85 -15.67 -13.92
C GLN A 109 2.29 -16.65 -12.87
N PRO A 110 1.45 -17.61 -13.27
CA PRO A 110 0.94 -18.62 -12.36
C PRO A 110 2.07 -19.52 -11.84
N GLY A 111 1.95 -20.01 -10.60
CA GLY A 111 2.89 -20.97 -10.01
C GLY A 111 4.15 -20.38 -9.36
N GLN A 112 4.17 -19.07 -9.11
CA GLN A 112 5.30 -18.42 -8.44
C GLN A 112 5.13 -18.31 -6.92
N LEU A 113 6.21 -18.53 -6.19
CA LEU A 113 6.31 -18.25 -4.76
C LEU A 113 6.97 -16.89 -4.55
N VAL A 114 6.23 -15.93 -4.02
CA VAL A 114 6.74 -14.58 -3.73
C VAL A 114 7.01 -14.46 -2.24
N LEU A 115 8.28 -14.26 -1.87
CA LEU A 115 8.71 -14.09 -0.48
C LEU A 115 8.91 -12.59 -0.17
N ALA A 116 8.10 -12.03 0.71
CA ALA A 116 8.36 -10.70 1.27
C ALA A 116 9.44 -10.82 2.35
N ASN A 117 10.52 -10.04 2.23
CA ASN A 117 11.58 -10.03 3.24
C ASN A 117 11.14 -9.37 4.54
N HIS A 118 10.17 -8.45 4.47
CA HIS A 118 9.72 -7.69 5.62
C HIS A 118 8.19 -7.81 5.75
N PRO A 119 7.65 -8.92 6.27
CA PRO A 119 6.21 -9.17 6.34
C PRO A 119 5.53 -8.12 7.23
N SER A 120 5.17 -7.00 6.61
CA SER A 120 4.39 -5.91 7.17
C SER A 120 2.95 -6.03 6.67
N LEU A 121 2.01 -5.42 7.38
CA LEU A 121 0.62 -5.34 6.94
C LEU A 121 0.53 -4.69 5.53
N ILE A 122 1.35 -3.68 5.26
CA ILE A 122 1.37 -2.98 3.97
C ILE A 122 1.95 -3.88 2.87
N ASP A 123 2.96 -4.70 3.17
CA ASP A 123 3.59 -5.61 2.21
C ASP A 123 2.58 -6.65 1.71
N VAL A 124 1.78 -7.22 2.62
CA VAL A 124 0.72 -8.17 2.29
C VAL A 124 -0.35 -7.51 1.42
N VAL A 125 -0.80 -6.31 1.82
CA VAL A 125 -1.82 -5.55 1.07
C VAL A 125 -1.32 -5.17 -0.33
N LEU A 126 -0.07 -4.72 -0.45
CA LEU A 126 0.56 -4.41 -1.73
C LEU A 126 0.65 -5.67 -2.60
N LEU A 127 1.14 -6.80 -2.08
CA LEU A 127 1.26 -8.05 -2.84
C LEU A 127 -0.10 -8.53 -3.35
N ILE A 128 -1.11 -8.61 -2.48
CA ILE A 128 -2.45 -9.03 -2.86
C ILE A 128 -3.06 -8.03 -3.86
N SER A 129 -2.75 -6.73 -3.77
CA SER A 129 -3.22 -5.74 -4.75
C SER A 129 -2.61 -5.91 -6.15
N LEU A 130 -1.44 -6.55 -6.26
CA LEU A 130 -0.74 -6.82 -7.53
C LEU A 130 -1.11 -8.20 -8.11
N LEU A 131 -1.40 -9.16 -7.23
CA LEU A 131 -1.62 -10.56 -7.56
C LEU A 131 -3.09 -10.96 -7.35
N PRO A 132 -3.90 -11.07 -8.42
CA PRO A 132 -5.36 -11.27 -8.32
C PRO A 132 -5.78 -12.64 -7.75
N GLN A 133 -4.86 -13.61 -7.68
CA GLN A 133 -5.11 -14.95 -7.14
C GLN A 133 -4.01 -15.37 -6.15
N ALA A 134 -3.52 -14.44 -5.33
CA ALA A 134 -2.55 -14.77 -4.29
C ALA A 134 -3.21 -15.50 -3.11
N ASP A 135 -2.52 -16.54 -2.62
CA ASP A 135 -2.72 -17.11 -1.29
C ASP A 135 -1.51 -16.72 -0.44
N CYS A 136 -1.74 -15.89 0.58
CA CYS A 136 -0.69 -15.47 1.50
C CYS A 136 -0.71 -16.36 2.73
N VAL A 137 0.42 -16.99 3.03
CA VAL A 137 0.65 -17.72 4.29
C VAL A 137 1.69 -16.92 5.08
N VAL A 138 1.31 -16.50 6.29
CA VAL A 138 2.17 -15.76 7.22
C VAL A 138 2.26 -16.59 8.50
N LYS A 139 3.44 -16.64 9.11
CA LYS A 139 3.70 -17.38 10.36
C LYS A 139 3.86 -16.42 11.53
#